data_AF-A0A2V5LI89-F1
#
_entry.id   AF-A0A2V5LI89-F1
#
_cell.length_a   1.000
_cell.length_b   1.000
_cell.length_c   1.000
_cell.angle_alpha   90.00
_cell.angle_beta   90.00
_cell.angle_gamma   90.00
#
_symmetry.space_group_name_H-M   'P 1'
#
loop_
_entity.id
_entity.type
_entity.pdbx_description
1 polymer ?
#
loop_
_entity_poly.entity_id
_entity_poly.type
_entity_poly.pdbx_seq_one_letter_code
_entity_poly.pdbx_strand_id
1 'polypeptide(L)'
;FKEIFKGLPENETEENMQPRLRAVTLMALSNKFGHLVLSTGNKSELAVGYCTIYGDMAGGLAVISDVPKTMVYELARWINSDYARRAIEVNRPYPSDSTGRGGSPEPPAVEIIPKSTIEKAPSAELKPNQKDQDTLPPYEILDQILQLYIEENLSARDIIARGFDEKTVRWVQRRIDLNEYKREQAAPGLKVTSRAFGLGRKMPIAQKYVD
;
A
#
# COMPACT_ATOMS: atom_id res chain seq x y z
N PHE A 1 26.10 14.67 -2.88
CA PHE A 1 25.03 15.00 -3.85
C PHE A 1 24.97 16.48 -4.22
N LYS A 2 25.10 17.42 -3.27
CA LYS A 2 25.04 18.88 -3.55
C LYS A 2 25.90 19.36 -4.72
N GLU A 3 27.15 18.89 -4.83
CA GLU A 3 28.02 19.23 -5.97
C GLU A 3 27.65 18.49 -7.27
N ILE A 4 27.16 17.26 -7.19
CA ILE A 4 26.79 16.43 -8.34
C ILE A 4 25.49 16.94 -8.99
N PHE A 5 24.53 17.39 -8.18
CA PHE A 5 23.23 17.90 -8.63
C PHE A 5 23.23 19.42 -8.87
N LYS A 6 24.40 20.04 -8.84
CA LYS A 6 24.55 21.49 -8.95
C LYS A 6 23.92 22.00 -10.26
N GLY A 7 23.02 22.96 -10.14
CA GLY A 7 22.36 23.60 -11.29
C GLY A 7 21.18 22.82 -11.87
N LEU A 8 20.80 21.68 -11.29
CA LEU A 8 19.61 20.93 -11.68
C LEU A 8 18.47 21.15 -10.66
N PRO A 9 17.21 21.20 -11.11
CA PRO A 9 16.07 21.26 -10.20
C PRO A 9 15.87 19.91 -9.49
N GLU A 10 15.46 19.97 -8.22
CA GLU A 10 15.01 18.79 -7.48
C GLU A 10 13.84 18.11 -8.21
N ASN A 11 13.81 16.78 -8.16
CA ASN A 11 12.77 15.97 -8.78
C ASN A 11 12.56 14.66 -8.01
N GLU A 12 11.93 13.68 -8.66
CA GLU A 12 11.69 12.35 -8.06
C GLU A 12 12.99 11.66 -7.59
N THR A 13 14.16 12.07 -8.06
CA THR A 13 15.45 11.52 -7.65
C THR A 13 15.69 11.70 -6.15
N GLU A 14 15.60 12.93 -5.64
CA GLU A 14 15.81 13.26 -4.23
C GLU A 14 14.75 12.59 -3.35
N GLU A 15 13.49 12.60 -3.80
CA GLU A 15 12.39 11.92 -3.13
C GLU A 15 12.65 10.41 -3.03
N ASN A 16 13.03 9.76 -4.13
CA ASN A 16 13.28 8.31 -4.19
C ASN A 16 14.55 7.86 -3.45
N MET A 17 15.49 8.76 -3.15
CA MET A 17 16.65 8.41 -2.33
C MET A 17 16.24 8.08 -0.89
N GLN A 18 15.28 8.81 -0.32
CA GLN A 18 14.85 8.64 1.06
C GLN A 18 14.27 7.24 1.37
N PRO A 19 13.26 6.71 0.64
CA PRO A 19 12.73 5.38 0.91
C PRO A 19 13.77 4.28 0.65
N ARG A 20 14.70 4.45 -0.29
CA ARG A 20 15.81 3.51 -0.51
C ARG A 20 16.75 3.44 0.69
N LEU A 21 17.09 4.58 1.28
CA LEU A 21 17.90 4.62 2.50
C LEU A 21 17.16 3.95 3.66
N ARG A 22 15.85 4.18 3.82
CA ARG A 22 15.01 3.50 4.83
C ARG A 22 15.05 1.98 4.64
N ALA A 23 14.90 1.51 3.40
CA ALA A 23 14.98 0.09 3.08
C ALA A 23 16.34 -0.53 3.44
N VAL A 24 17.45 0.13 3.08
CA VAL A 24 18.80 -0.31 3.45
C VAL A 24 18.94 -0.45 4.97
N THR A 25 18.43 0.52 5.73
CA THR A 25 18.45 0.44 7.20
C THR A 25 17.66 -0.76 7.73
N LEU A 26 16.42 -0.95 7.27
CA LEU A 26 15.58 -2.06 7.72
C LEU A 26 16.17 -3.43 7.35
N MET A 27 16.74 -3.56 6.15
CA MET A 27 17.41 -4.78 5.72
C MET A 27 18.69 -5.05 6.53
N ALA A 28 19.46 -4.01 6.89
CA ALA A 28 20.63 -4.17 7.75
C ALA A 28 20.25 -4.68 9.15
N LEU A 29 19.15 -4.17 9.72
CA LEU A 29 18.61 -4.65 11.00
C LEU A 29 18.12 -6.10 10.87
N SER A 30 17.39 -6.43 9.80
CA SER A 30 16.95 -7.80 9.49
C SER A 30 18.13 -8.77 9.42
N ASN A 31 19.19 -8.43 8.69
CA ASN A 31 20.40 -9.25 8.61
C ASN A 31 21.08 -9.44 9.96
N LYS A 32 21.09 -8.40 10.81
CA LYS A 32 21.74 -8.45 12.12
C LYS A 32 20.97 -9.30 13.13
N PHE A 33 19.64 -9.22 13.10
CA PHE A 33 18.78 -9.76 14.16
C PHE A 33 17.90 -10.94 13.72
N GLY A 34 17.92 -11.31 12.44
CA GLY A 34 17.15 -12.44 11.90
C GLY A 34 15.65 -12.19 11.74
N HIS A 35 15.20 -10.93 11.73
CA HIS A 35 13.78 -10.58 11.54
C HIS A 35 13.40 -10.53 10.06
N LEU A 36 12.15 -10.84 9.74
CA LEU A 36 11.59 -10.65 8.40
C LEU A 36 11.09 -9.21 8.25
N VAL A 37 11.60 -8.48 7.24
CA VAL A 37 11.05 -7.15 6.90
C VAL A 37 9.71 -7.31 6.20
N LEU A 38 8.67 -6.67 6.73
CA LEU A 38 7.34 -6.61 6.13
C LEU A 38 7.21 -5.30 5.35
N SER A 39 6.98 -5.37 4.04
CA SER A 39 6.68 -4.19 3.24
C SER A 39 5.18 -3.85 3.31
N THR A 40 4.87 -2.57 3.18
CA THR A 40 3.55 -2.01 3.48
C THR A 40 2.87 -1.32 2.29
N GLY A 41 3.38 -1.54 1.08
CA GLY A 41 2.70 -1.08 -0.13
C GLY A 41 1.37 -1.81 -0.33
N ASN A 42 0.30 -1.07 -0.58
CA ASN A 42 -1.03 -1.63 -0.83
C ASN A 42 -1.32 -1.81 -2.33
N LYS A 43 -2.44 -2.46 -2.67
CA LYS A 43 -2.78 -2.79 -4.06
C LYS A 43 -2.89 -1.55 -4.94
N SER A 44 -3.44 -0.47 -4.41
CA SER A 44 -3.67 0.77 -5.15
C SER A 44 -2.35 1.44 -5.53
N GLU A 45 -1.42 1.54 -4.59
CA GLU A 45 -0.06 2.08 -4.80
C GLU A 45 0.73 1.23 -5.80
N LEU A 46 0.71 -0.10 -5.63
CA LEU A 46 1.40 -1.04 -6.53
C LEU A 46 0.81 -1.05 -7.94
N ALA A 47 -0.51 -0.88 -8.07
CA ALA A 47 -1.19 -0.86 -9.36
C ALA A 47 -0.68 0.28 -10.23
N VAL A 48 -0.66 1.51 -9.71
CA VAL A 48 -0.24 2.69 -10.49
C VAL A 48 1.25 3.02 -10.33
N GLY A 49 2.00 2.17 -9.64
CA GLY A 49 3.43 2.32 -9.39
C GLY A 49 3.79 3.57 -8.59
N TYR A 50 2.93 3.95 -7.66
CA TYR A 50 3.17 5.00 -6.66
C TYR A 50 3.98 4.42 -5.50
N CYS A 51 5.19 3.98 -5.85
CA CYS A 51 6.13 3.29 -4.98
C CYS A 51 7.54 3.41 -5.55
N THR A 52 8.53 3.23 -4.69
CA THR A 52 9.96 3.30 -5.04
C THR A 52 10.56 1.91 -5.07
N ILE A 53 11.08 1.49 -6.23
CA ILE A 53 11.86 0.24 -6.35
C ILE A 53 13.04 0.28 -5.38
N TYR A 54 13.18 -0.81 -4.62
CA TYR A 54 14.16 -0.98 -3.53
C TYR A 54 14.03 0.04 -2.39
N GLY A 55 12.89 0.72 -2.32
CA GLY A 55 12.49 1.59 -1.22
C GLY A 55 11.38 0.94 -0.41
N ASP A 56 10.20 1.55 -0.40
CA ASP A 56 8.99 1.06 0.29
C ASP A 56 8.55 -0.36 -0.14
N MET A 57 8.91 -0.78 -1.36
CA MET A 57 8.64 -2.13 -1.87
C MET A 57 9.56 -3.20 -1.26
N ALA A 58 10.68 -2.82 -0.64
CA ALA A 58 11.67 -3.75 -0.13
C ALA A 58 11.16 -4.47 1.13
N GLY A 59 11.22 -5.80 1.10
CA GLY A 59 10.84 -6.65 2.22
C GLY A 59 10.90 -8.12 1.84
N GLY A 60 10.70 -8.99 2.81
CA GLY A 60 10.54 -10.43 2.57
C GLY A 60 9.10 -10.86 2.35
N LEU A 61 8.12 -10.04 2.78
CA LEU A 61 6.69 -10.29 2.58
C LEU A 61 5.93 -8.95 2.50
N ALA A 62 5.06 -8.81 1.50
CA ALA A 62 4.19 -7.64 1.31
C ALA A 62 2.77 -7.95 1.81
N VAL A 63 2.55 -7.74 3.10
CA VAL A 63 1.35 -8.24 3.83
C VAL A 63 0.04 -7.72 3.25
N ILE A 64 0.02 -6.45 2.83
CA ILE A 64 -1.19 -5.76 2.34
C ILE A 64 -1.14 -5.46 0.84
N SER A 65 -0.22 -6.09 0.09
CA SER A 65 -0.01 -5.83 -1.34
C SER A 65 -1.22 -6.11 -2.24
N ASP A 66 -2.17 -6.89 -1.77
CA ASP A 66 -3.41 -7.18 -2.49
C ASP A 66 -4.65 -6.53 -1.85
N VAL A 67 -4.48 -5.66 -0.85
CA VAL A 67 -5.56 -4.92 -0.20
C VAL A 67 -5.70 -3.53 -0.86
N PRO A 68 -6.85 -3.14 -1.44
CA PRO A 68 -7.08 -1.78 -1.93
C PRO A 68 -7.01 -0.73 -0.82
N LYS A 69 -6.60 0.50 -1.11
CA LYS A 69 -6.43 1.56 -0.10
C LYS A 69 -7.70 1.84 0.68
N THR A 70 -8.85 1.89 0.00
CA THR A 70 -10.16 2.04 0.64
C THR A 70 -10.42 0.93 1.67
N MET A 71 -10.13 -0.32 1.31
CA MET A 71 -10.23 -1.47 2.22
C MET A 71 -9.22 -1.40 3.37
N VAL A 72 -8.02 -0.85 3.18
CA VAL A 72 -7.06 -0.62 4.29
C VAL A 72 -7.69 0.28 5.36
N TYR A 73 -8.38 1.36 4.97
CA TYR A 73 -9.07 2.23 5.92
C TYR A 73 -10.26 1.52 6.61
N GLU A 74 -11.03 0.72 5.87
CA GLU A 74 -12.11 -0.08 6.43
C GLU A 74 -11.61 -1.09 7.46
N LEU A 75 -10.53 -1.81 7.14
CA LEU A 75 -9.88 -2.76 8.04
C LEU A 75 -9.32 -2.07 9.29
N ALA A 76 -8.71 -0.89 9.14
CA ALA A 76 -8.21 -0.13 10.29
C ALA A 76 -9.34 0.26 11.26
N ARG A 77 -10.49 0.72 10.72
CA ARG A 77 -11.68 1.02 11.53
C ARG A 77 -12.26 -0.24 12.16
N TRP A 78 -12.27 -1.36 11.42
CA TRP A 78 -12.73 -2.64 11.94
C TRP A 78 -11.84 -3.17 13.07
N ILE A 79 -10.52 -3.06 12.97
CA ILE A 79 -9.56 -3.45 14.02
C ILE A 79 -9.81 -2.67 15.32
N ASN A 80 -10.13 -1.38 15.21
CA ASN A 80 -10.47 -0.55 16.35
C ASN A 80 -11.90 -0.77 16.89
N SER A 81 -12.73 -1.56 16.21
CA SER A 81 -14.09 -1.86 16.65
C SER A 81 -14.12 -2.87 17.80
N ASP A 82 -15.17 -2.81 18.62
CA ASP A 82 -15.35 -3.71 19.76
C ASP A 82 -15.49 -5.19 19.36
N TYR A 83 -15.84 -5.46 18.10
CA TYR A 83 -15.87 -6.82 17.58
C TYR A 83 -14.45 -7.39 17.43
N ALA A 84 -13.55 -6.65 16.77
CA ALA A 84 -12.17 -7.10 16.57
C ALA A 84 -11.40 -7.19 17.90
N ARG A 85 -11.64 -6.27 18.84
CA ARG A 85 -11.04 -6.30 20.18
C ARG A 85 -11.34 -7.61 20.91
N ARG A 86 -12.61 -8.03 20.92
CA ARG A 86 -13.04 -9.30 21.54
C ARG A 86 -12.40 -10.51 20.85
N ALA A 87 -12.31 -10.51 19.52
CA ALA A 87 -11.69 -11.60 18.78
C ALA A 87 -10.17 -11.72 19.03
N ILE A 88 -9.47 -10.59 19.22
CA ILE A 88 -8.03 -10.55 19.54
C ILE A 88 -7.78 -10.98 20.98
N GLU A 89 -8.62 -10.55 21.92
CA GLU A 89 -8.51 -10.91 23.34
C GLU A 89 -8.65 -12.41 23.56
N VAL A 90 -9.57 -13.06 22.86
CA VAL A 90 -9.76 -14.52 22.89
C VAL A 90 -8.55 -15.29 22.32
N ASN A 91 -7.80 -14.69 21.39
CA ASN A 91 -6.64 -15.33 20.74
C ASN A 91 -5.29 -14.84 21.27
N ARG A 92 -5.25 -14.16 22.42
CA ARG A 92 -3.99 -13.63 22.97
C ARG A 92 -3.11 -14.79 23.44
N PRO A 93 -1.87 -14.94 22.93
CA PRO A 93 -0.99 -16.06 23.29
C PRO A 93 -0.42 -15.99 24.71
N TYR A 94 -0.68 -14.92 25.46
CA TYR A 94 -0.27 -14.75 26.85
C TYR A 94 -1.47 -14.31 27.71
N PRO A 95 -1.78 -15.01 28.83
CA PRO A 95 -2.82 -14.57 29.75
C PRO A 95 -2.44 -13.23 30.38
N SER A 96 -3.40 -12.32 30.51
CA SER A 96 -3.26 -11.17 31.42
C SER A 96 -3.29 -11.71 32.85
N ASP A 97 -2.11 -11.76 33.49
CA ASP A 97 -1.91 -11.92 34.94
C ASP A 97 -2.63 -13.12 35.62
N SER A 98 -1.84 -14.10 36.07
CA SER A 98 -2.28 -15.28 36.84
C SER A 98 -2.67 -14.98 38.31
N THR A 99 -2.72 -13.73 38.75
CA THR A 99 -3.17 -13.38 40.10
C THR A 99 -4.69 -13.23 40.13
N GLY A 100 -5.39 -14.32 40.45
CA GLY A 100 -6.85 -14.40 40.55
C GLY A 100 -7.47 -13.54 41.67
N ARG A 101 -7.28 -12.22 41.64
CA ARG A 101 -8.00 -11.27 42.48
C ARG A 101 -8.93 -10.40 41.63
N GLY A 102 -10.20 -10.81 41.64
CA GLY A 102 -11.39 -9.96 41.67
C GLY A 102 -11.43 -8.74 40.76
N GLY A 103 -12.21 -8.86 39.68
CA GLY A 103 -12.69 -7.74 38.88
C GLY A 103 -11.65 -7.23 37.91
N SER A 104 -11.48 -7.90 36.77
CA SER A 104 -10.76 -7.31 35.64
C SER A 104 -11.47 -5.99 35.31
N PRO A 105 -10.83 -4.82 35.47
CA PRO A 105 -11.40 -3.61 34.91
C PRO A 105 -11.56 -3.88 33.41
N GLU A 106 -12.67 -3.42 32.81
CA GLU A 106 -12.80 -3.45 31.36
C GLU A 106 -11.46 -2.98 30.77
N PRO A 107 -10.86 -3.72 29.82
CA PRO A 107 -9.62 -3.29 29.22
C PRO A 107 -9.85 -1.85 28.77
N PRO A 108 -8.95 -0.90 29.12
CA PRO A 108 -9.11 0.47 28.66
C PRO A 108 -9.35 0.42 27.15
N ALA A 109 -10.16 1.32 26.60
CA ALA A 109 -10.44 1.36 25.16
C ALA A 109 -9.12 1.63 24.41
N VAL A 110 -8.31 0.59 24.22
CA VAL A 110 -7.01 0.70 23.59
C VAL A 110 -7.30 0.82 22.12
N GLU A 111 -7.03 2.00 21.62
CA GLU A 111 -6.90 2.27 20.21
C GLU A 111 -5.66 1.53 19.70
N ILE A 112 -5.84 0.48 18.89
CA ILE A 112 -4.73 -0.30 18.34
C ILE A 112 -4.06 0.51 17.22
N ILE A 113 -4.87 1.11 16.34
CA ILE A 113 -4.42 2.02 15.28
C ILE A 113 -4.89 3.42 15.64
N PRO A 114 -3.99 4.39 15.88
CA PRO A 114 -4.39 5.75 16.24
C PRO A 114 -5.39 6.37 15.25
N LYS A 115 -6.49 6.95 15.74
CA LYS A 115 -7.52 7.62 14.93
C LYS A 115 -6.95 8.77 14.14
N SER A 116 -5.94 9.45 14.69
CA SER A 116 -5.18 10.47 13.97
C SER A 116 -4.49 9.93 12.70
N THR A 117 -4.06 8.66 12.69
CA THR A 117 -3.50 8.00 11.50
C THR A 117 -4.57 7.72 10.44
N ILE A 118 -5.79 7.39 10.88
CA ILE A 118 -6.92 7.06 9.99
C ILE A 118 -7.54 8.34 9.39
N GLU A 119 -7.62 9.42 10.16
CA GLU A 119 -8.27 10.68 9.75
C GLU A 119 -7.35 11.63 8.99
N LYS A 120 -6.04 11.49 9.15
CA LYS A 120 -5.05 12.29 8.42
C LYS A 120 -5.09 11.95 6.93
N ALA A 121 -4.94 12.99 6.10
CA ALA A 121 -4.83 12.84 4.66
C ALA A 121 -3.60 11.99 4.26
N PRO A 122 -3.73 11.10 3.26
CA PRO A 122 -2.63 10.22 2.85
C PRO A 122 -1.48 11.00 2.18
N SER A 123 -0.26 10.67 2.56
CA SER A 123 0.98 11.29 2.07
C SER A 123 2.18 10.36 2.28
N ALA A 124 3.14 10.40 1.36
CA ALA A 124 4.45 9.75 1.49
C ALA A 124 5.47 10.53 2.34
N GLU A 125 5.18 11.80 2.66
CA GLU A 125 6.00 12.69 3.50
C GLU A 125 7.49 12.77 3.11
N LEU A 126 7.78 12.70 1.81
CA LEU A 126 9.13 12.83 1.26
C LEU A 126 9.52 14.29 1.02
N LYS A 127 8.54 15.20 0.93
CA LYS A 127 8.76 16.65 0.84
C LYS A 127 7.69 17.45 1.59
N PRO A 128 7.97 18.72 1.94
CA PRO A 128 7.02 19.57 2.66
C PRO A 128 5.65 19.67 1.96
N ASN A 129 4.57 19.53 2.72
CA ASN A 129 3.18 19.63 2.27
C ASN A 129 2.76 18.64 1.17
N GLN A 130 3.50 17.55 0.96
CA GLN A 130 3.15 16.51 -0.02
C GLN A 130 1.80 15.88 0.29
N LYS A 131 0.99 15.64 -0.75
CA LYS A 131 -0.22 14.82 -0.69
C LYS A 131 -0.19 13.79 -1.80
N ASP A 132 -0.77 12.62 -1.56
CA ASP A 132 -0.89 11.60 -2.61
C ASP A 132 -1.73 12.10 -3.80
N GLN A 133 -2.73 12.94 -3.52
CA GLN A 133 -3.61 13.55 -4.52
C GLN A 133 -2.89 14.56 -5.44
N ASP A 134 -1.64 14.94 -5.14
CA ASP A 134 -0.83 15.75 -6.06
C ASP A 134 -0.51 14.97 -7.35
N THR A 135 -0.56 13.63 -7.30
CA THR A 135 -0.27 12.73 -8.43
C THR A 135 -1.40 11.75 -8.73
N LEU A 136 -2.10 11.29 -7.69
CA LEU A 136 -3.13 10.25 -7.79
C LEU A 136 -4.55 10.85 -7.86
N PRO A 137 -5.49 10.21 -8.57
CA PRO A 137 -6.91 10.47 -8.32
C PRO A 137 -7.30 10.06 -6.89
N PRO A 138 -8.43 10.55 -6.36
CA PRO A 138 -8.96 10.09 -5.08
C PRO A 138 -9.04 8.56 -5.02
N TYR A 139 -8.65 7.96 -3.89
CA TYR A 139 -8.56 6.51 -3.76
C TYR A 139 -9.90 5.82 -3.99
N GLU A 140 -11.02 6.47 -3.67
CA GLU A 140 -12.37 5.97 -3.93
C GLU A 140 -12.61 5.76 -5.43
N ILE A 141 -12.10 6.67 -6.27
CA ILE A 141 -12.21 6.58 -7.73
C ILE A 141 -11.15 5.63 -8.28
N LEU A 142 -9.92 5.71 -7.77
CA LEU A 142 -8.83 4.83 -8.17
C LEU A 142 -9.22 3.36 -7.98
N ASP A 143 -9.64 2.99 -6.77
CA ASP A 143 -9.93 1.61 -6.39
C ASP A 143 -11.11 1.04 -7.19
N GLN A 144 -12.11 1.87 -7.51
CA GLN A 144 -13.21 1.46 -8.40
C GLN A 144 -12.72 1.17 -9.82
N ILE A 145 -11.85 2.02 -10.38
CA ILE A 145 -11.27 1.77 -11.71
C ILE A 145 -10.37 0.52 -11.67
N LEU A 146 -9.59 0.33 -10.61
CA LEU A 146 -8.76 -0.87 -10.43
C LEU A 146 -9.61 -2.13 -10.36
N GLN A 147 -10.70 -2.12 -9.62
CA GLN A 147 -11.65 -3.23 -9.55
C GLN A 147 -12.18 -3.58 -10.95
N LEU A 148 -12.67 -2.59 -11.69
CA LEU A 148 -13.24 -2.81 -13.02
C LEU A 148 -12.19 -3.27 -14.04
N TYR A 149 -11.00 -2.68 -14.04
CA TYR A 149 -9.95 -2.98 -15.02
C TYR A 149 -9.23 -4.29 -14.72
N ILE A 150 -8.86 -4.51 -13.45
CA ILE A 150 -8.02 -5.66 -13.05
C ILE A 150 -8.91 -6.87 -12.74
N GLU A 151 -9.85 -6.73 -11.81
CA GLU A 151 -10.65 -7.85 -11.30
C GLU A 151 -11.71 -8.28 -12.32
N GLU A 152 -12.47 -7.33 -12.85
CA GLU A 152 -13.55 -7.58 -13.81
C GLU A 152 -13.09 -7.63 -15.28
N ASN A 153 -11.82 -7.30 -15.56
CA ASN A 153 -11.22 -7.39 -16.89
C ASN A 153 -11.90 -6.53 -17.97
N LEU A 154 -12.44 -5.37 -17.57
CA LEU A 154 -13.13 -4.47 -18.48
C LEU A 154 -12.15 -3.60 -19.26
N SER A 155 -12.51 -3.25 -20.50
CA SER A 155 -11.72 -2.31 -21.29
C SER A 155 -11.88 -0.87 -20.77
N ALA A 156 -10.93 0.00 -21.06
CA ALA A 156 -11.06 1.42 -20.73
C ALA A 156 -12.34 2.04 -21.31
N ARG A 157 -12.75 1.62 -22.52
CA ARG A 157 -14.00 2.07 -23.16
C ARG A 157 -15.22 1.68 -22.34
N ASP A 158 -15.26 0.46 -21.81
CA ASP A 158 -16.39 -0.02 -20.99
C ASP A 158 -16.44 0.65 -19.61
N ILE A 159 -15.27 1.03 -19.06
CA ILE A 159 -15.19 1.77 -17.80
C ILE A 159 -15.68 3.21 -18.02
N ILE A 160 -15.27 3.86 -19.11
CA ILE A 160 -15.76 5.20 -19.48
C ILE A 160 -17.27 5.19 -19.72
N ALA A 161 -17.79 4.17 -20.39
CA ALA A 161 -19.23 4.01 -20.61
C ALA A 161 -20.04 3.86 -19.31
N ARG A 162 -19.40 3.46 -18.20
CA ARG A 162 -20.00 3.44 -16.84
C ARG A 162 -20.00 4.80 -16.14
N GLY A 163 -19.52 5.85 -16.80
CA GLY A 163 -19.56 7.23 -16.30
C GLY A 163 -18.29 7.71 -15.59
N PHE A 164 -17.19 6.94 -15.64
CA PHE A 164 -15.90 7.41 -15.16
C PHE A 164 -15.26 8.40 -16.15
N ASP A 165 -14.57 9.40 -15.61
CA ASP A 165 -13.85 10.40 -16.42
C ASP A 165 -12.79 9.75 -17.32
N GLU A 166 -12.85 10.04 -18.62
CA GLU A 166 -11.95 9.43 -19.62
C GLU A 166 -10.48 9.68 -19.33
N LYS A 167 -10.12 10.91 -18.92
CA LYS A 167 -8.72 11.24 -18.65
C LYS A 167 -8.19 10.42 -17.49
N THR A 168 -8.99 10.28 -16.43
CA THR A 168 -8.66 9.49 -15.26
C THR A 168 -8.51 8.01 -15.60
N VAL A 169 -9.48 7.42 -16.31
CA VAL A 169 -9.43 6.00 -16.69
C VAL A 169 -8.20 5.68 -17.53
N ARG A 170 -7.94 6.47 -18.57
CA ARG A 170 -6.76 6.28 -19.44
C ARG A 170 -5.45 6.50 -18.70
N TRP A 171 -5.42 7.45 -17.77
CA TRP A 171 -4.25 7.67 -16.92
C TRP A 171 -3.99 6.43 -16.03
N VAL A 172 -5.02 5.90 -15.36
CA VAL A 172 -4.90 4.72 -14.49
C VAL A 172 -4.44 3.51 -15.29
N GLN A 173 -5.09 3.22 -16.42
CA GLN A 173 -4.71 2.13 -17.32
C GLN A 173 -3.25 2.22 -17.74
N ARG A 174 -2.83 3.37 -18.26
CA ARG A 174 -1.44 3.59 -18.69
C ARG A 174 -0.46 3.39 -17.55
N ARG A 175 -0.79 3.85 -16.33
CA ARG A 175 0.06 3.64 -15.15
C ARG A 175 0.14 2.17 -14.76
N ILE A 176 -0.96 1.43 -14.83
CA ILE A 176 -0.93 -0.02 -14.58
C ILE A 176 0.02 -0.67 -15.57
N ASP A 177 -0.18 -0.46 -16.86
CA ASP A 177 0.57 -1.18 -17.89
C ASP A 177 2.07 -0.84 -17.90
N LEU A 178 2.44 0.41 -17.58
CA LEU A 178 3.85 0.84 -17.55
C LEU A 178 4.59 0.45 -16.27
N ASN A 179 3.88 0.17 -15.17
CA ASN A 179 4.52 -0.16 -13.88
C ASN A 179 4.62 -1.66 -13.61
N GLU A 180 4.41 -2.51 -14.61
CA GLU A 180 4.57 -3.97 -14.48
C GLU A 180 5.97 -4.34 -14.00
N TYR A 181 7.00 -3.70 -14.55
CA TYR A 181 8.39 -3.94 -14.14
C TYR A 181 8.67 -3.64 -12.66
N LYS A 182 7.92 -2.71 -12.04
CA LYS A 182 8.04 -2.44 -10.60
C LYS A 182 7.43 -3.59 -9.81
N ARG A 183 6.24 -4.06 -10.20
CA ARG A 183 5.51 -5.13 -9.52
C ARG A 183 6.24 -6.47 -9.55
N GLU A 184 6.91 -6.78 -10.65
CA GLU A 184 7.76 -7.99 -10.77
C GLU A 184 8.97 -7.98 -9.82
N GLN A 185 9.28 -6.83 -9.20
CA GLN A 185 10.35 -6.68 -8.21
C GLN A 185 9.81 -6.49 -6.78
N ALA A 186 8.49 -6.51 -6.59
CA ALA A 186 7.88 -6.42 -5.28
C ALA A 186 8.16 -7.70 -4.46
N ALA A 187 8.19 -7.56 -3.13
CA ALA A 187 8.20 -8.72 -2.25
C ALA A 187 6.96 -9.60 -2.49
N PRO A 188 7.02 -10.93 -2.26
CA PRO A 188 5.87 -11.81 -2.36
C PRO A 188 4.68 -11.29 -1.54
N GLY A 189 3.48 -11.34 -2.13
CA GLY A 189 2.26 -10.81 -1.53
C GLY A 189 1.30 -11.88 -1.02
N LEU A 190 0.45 -11.52 -0.07
CA LEU A 190 -0.71 -12.34 0.33
C LEU A 190 -1.89 -12.02 -0.58
N LYS A 191 -2.51 -13.05 -1.16
CA LYS A 191 -3.69 -12.89 -2.01
C LYS A 191 -4.95 -12.79 -1.15
N VAL A 192 -5.73 -11.72 -1.36
CA VAL A 192 -7.04 -11.50 -0.71
C VAL A 192 -8.16 -11.28 -1.71
N THR A 193 -7.84 -10.83 -2.93
CA THR A 193 -8.78 -10.60 -4.04
C THR A 193 -8.71 -11.72 -5.08
N SER A 194 -9.53 -11.66 -6.13
CA SER A 194 -9.55 -12.69 -7.17
C SER A 194 -8.29 -12.67 -8.04
N ARG A 195 -7.74 -11.47 -8.32
CA ARG A 195 -6.58 -11.24 -9.19
C ARG A 195 -5.51 -10.37 -8.52
N ALA A 196 -4.77 -10.99 -7.60
CA ALA A 196 -3.55 -10.42 -7.05
C ALA A 196 -2.46 -10.24 -8.12
N PHE A 197 -1.68 -9.16 -8.01
CA PHE A 197 -0.47 -8.99 -8.82
C PHE A 197 0.52 -10.15 -8.62
N GLY A 198 1.19 -10.57 -9.69
CA GLY A 198 2.01 -11.78 -9.71
C GLY A 198 1.19 -13.01 -10.10
N LEU A 199 0.92 -13.91 -9.15
CA LEU A 199 0.26 -15.19 -9.46
C LEU A 199 -1.15 -15.04 -10.05
N GLY A 200 -1.90 -14.02 -9.65
CA GLY A 200 -3.28 -13.80 -10.11
C GLY A 200 -3.41 -13.01 -11.40
N ARG A 201 -2.35 -12.31 -11.83
CA ARG A 201 -2.32 -11.50 -13.06
C ARG A 201 -0.90 -11.47 -13.62
N LYS A 202 -0.70 -12.16 -14.75
CA LYS A 202 0.59 -12.22 -15.46
C LYS A 202 0.51 -11.39 -16.72
N MET A 203 1.33 -10.34 -16.81
CA MET A 203 1.43 -9.49 -17.99
C MET A 203 2.90 -9.32 -18.39
N PRO A 204 3.19 -9.17 -19.68
CA PRO A 204 4.55 -8.87 -20.13
C PRO A 204 5.00 -7.48 -19.68
N ILE A 205 6.26 -7.38 -19.23
CA ILE A 205 6.91 -6.10 -18.95
C ILE A 205 7.10 -5.30 -20.25
N ALA A 206 7.68 -5.94 -21.27
CA ALA A 206 7.94 -5.33 -22.57
C ALA A 206 6.70 -5.50 -23.45
N GLN A 207 5.85 -4.48 -23.46
CA GLN A 207 4.62 -4.47 -24.24
C GLN A 207 4.37 -3.10 -24.87
N LYS A 208 3.59 -3.12 -25.95
CA LYS A 208 3.06 -1.93 -26.63
C LYS A 208 1.62 -2.21 -27.04
N TYR A 209 0.77 -2.51 -26.08
CA TYR A 209 -0.66 -2.63 -26.31
C TYR A 209 -1.15 -1.33 -26.93
N VAL A 210 -1.86 -1.46 -28.06
CA VAL A 210 -2.44 -0.34 -28.80
C VAL A 210 -3.89 -0.27 -28.35
N ASP A 211 -4.32 0.89 -27.87
CA ASP A 211 -5.67 1.16 -27.39
C ASP A 211 -6.40 2.20 -28.28
#